data_AF-A0A4Y7U3T3-F1
#
_entry.id   AF-A0A4Y7U3T3-F1
#
_cell.length_a   1.000
_cell.length_b   1.000
_cell.length_c   1.000
_cell.angle_alpha   90.00
_cell.angle_beta   90.00
_cell.angle_gamma   90.00
#
_symmetry.space_group_name_H-M   'P 1'
#
loop_
_entity.id
_entity.type
_entity.pdbx_description
1 polymer ?
#
loop_
_entity_poly.entity_id
_entity_poly.type
_entity_poly.pdbx_seq_one_letter_code
_entity_poly.pdbx_strand_id
1 'polypeptide(L)'
;LKALEIINTFPEDKIGTIESAEKITLHDTNPAVVNIKKRLLFWKDMSGRSDSLTKIYDQKTFEAIKKFQERHGLAADGVIGAGTISALNFSKAKRKEQIIANLERWRWYNNEFAKNYFIINIPDYS
;
A
#
# COMPACT_ATOMS: atom_id res chain seq x y z
N LEU A 1 -6.22 19.86 -18.36
CA LEU A 1 -6.18 18.41 -18.71
C LEU A 1 -6.88 17.68 -17.56
N LYS A 2 -8.17 17.34 -17.70
CA LYS A 2 -9.04 16.91 -16.57
C LYS A 2 -8.50 15.73 -15.76
N ALA A 3 -7.77 14.79 -16.38
CA ALA A 3 -7.18 13.64 -15.66
C ALA A 3 -5.99 14.03 -14.77
N LEU A 4 -5.14 14.97 -15.23
CA LEU A 4 -4.05 15.53 -14.42
C LEU A 4 -4.60 16.41 -13.29
N GLU A 5 -5.70 17.12 -13.54
CA GLU A 5 -6.43 17.85 -12.49
C GLU A 5 -6.97 16.92 -11.40
N ILE A 6 -7.57 15.77 -11.76
CA ILE A 6 -8.05 14.76 -10.79
C ILE A 6 -6.89 14.12 -10.03
N ILE A 7 -5.76 13.85 -10.69
CA ILE A 7 -4.57 13.33 -10.01
C ILE A 7 -4.08 14.31 -8.93
N ASN A 8 -4.13 15.61 -9.21
CA ASN A 8 -3.78 16.66 -8.26
C ASN A 8 -4.83 16.86 -7.14
N THR A 9 -6.02 16.25 -7.26
CA THR A 9 -7.03 16.22 -6.17
C THR A 9 -6.87 15.05 -5.21
N PHE A 10 -6.07 14.03 -5.56
CA PHE A 10 -5.77 12.97 -4.59
C PHE A 10 -4.97 13.56 -3.43
N PRO A 11 -5.30 13.20 -2.18
CA PRO A 11 -4.54 13.65 -1.04
C PRO A 11 -3.09 13.19 -1.23
N GLU A 12 -2.16 14.15 -1.15
CA GLU A 12 -0.74 13.86 -1.13
C GLU A 12 -0.49 12.79 -0.07
N ASP A 13 0.09 11.67 -0.48
CA ASP A 13 0.46 10.64 0.46
C ASP A 13 1.72 11.14 1.19
N LYS A 14 1.46 11.85 2.29
CA LYS A 14 2.46 12.43 3.19
C LYS A 14 3.13 11.38 4.09
N ILE A 15 2.85 10.08 3.89
CA ILE A 15 3.59 9.02 4.59
C ILE A 15 4.94 8.90 3.88
N GLY A 16 5.96 9.54 4.46
CA GLY A 16 7.35 9.47 4.02
C GLY A 16 7.85 8.04 3.90
N THR A 17 8.97 7.87 3.20
CA THR A 17 9.65 6.57 3.08
C THR A 17 9.93 6.01 4.47
N ILE A 18 9.59 4.74 4.67
CA ILE A 18 9.88 4.06 5.92
C ILE A 18 11.33 3.61 5.84
N GLU A 19 12.19 4.25 6.61
CA GLU A 19 13.59 3.89 6.77
C GLU A 19 13.78 3.21 8.12
N SER A 20 14.35 2.01 8.11
CA SER A 20 14.80 1.31 9.31
C SER A 20 16.08 0.57 8.98
N ALA A 21 17.17 0.94 9.64
CA ALA A 21 18.45 0.27 9.51
C ALA A 21 18.46 -1.09 10.26
N GLU A 22 17.68 -1.18 11.33
CA GLU A 22 17.59 -2.37 12.18
C GLU A 22 16.29 -3.15 11.95
N LYS A 23 16.34 -4.45 12.23
CA LYS A 23 15.19 -5.34 12.22
C LYS A 23 14.29 -4.99 13.42
N ILE A 24 13.00 -4.76 13.19
CA ILE A 24 12.04 -4.45 14.28
C ILE A 24 11.31 -5.72 14.68
N THR A 25 11.36 -6.06 15.97
CA THR A 25 10.78 -7.24 16.60
C THR A 25 9.75 -6.86 17.66
N LEU A 26 8.85 -7.80 18.00
CA LEU A 26 7.77 -7.57 18.96
C LEU A 26 8.32 -6.94 20.26
N HIS A 27 7.63 -5.91 20.75
CA HIS A 27 8.00 -5.07 21.90
C HIS A 27 9.08 -4.01 21.65
N ASP A 28 9.67 -3.93 20.46
CA ASP A 28 10.60 -2.85 20.14
C ASP A 28 9.91 -1.49 20.06
N THR A 29 10.68 -0.44 20.36
CA THR A 29 10.23 0.94 20.19
C THR A 29 11.06 1.60 19.09
N ASN A 30 10.42 1.92 17.97
CA ASN A 30 11.10 2.54 16.82
C ASN A 30 10.20 3.62 16.19
N PRO A 31 10.73 4.82 15.88
CA PRO A 31 9.98 5.88 15.20
C PRO A 31 9.30 5.44 13.90
N ALA A 32 9.91 4.50 13.16
CA ALA A 32 9.37 3.94 11.93
C ALA A 32 8.03 3.22 12.14
N VAL A 33 7.78 2.66 13.33
CA VAL A 33 6.53 1.93 13.67
C VAL A 33 5.30 2.82 13.48
N VAL A 34 5.41 4.12 13.71
CA VAL A 34 4.30 5.06 13.47
C VAL A 34 3.91 5.09 11.99
N ASN A 35 4.89 5.19 11.10
CA ASN A 35 4.65 5.21 9.65
C ASN A 35 4.18 3.84 9.14
N ILE A 36 4.70 2.76 9.72
CA ILE A 36 4.26 1.39 9.43
C ILE A 36 2.79 1.20 9.80
N LYS A 37 2.40 1.57 11.02
CA LYS A 37 1.00 1.49 11.48
C LYS A 37 0.07 2.35 10.60
N LYS A 38 0.49 3.56 10.19
CA LYS A 38 -0.27 4.37 9.22
C LYS A 38 -0.49 3.62 7.91
N ARG A 39 0.55 2.95 7.40
CA ARG A 39 0.47 2.16 6.17
C ARG A 39 -0.47 0.96 6.32
N LEU A 40 -0.39 0.25 7.43
CA LEU A 40 -1.27 -0.89 7.72
C LEU A 40 -2.73 -0.47 7.88
N LEU A 41 -3.00 0.70 8.49
CA LEU A 41 -4.35 1.28 8.56
C LEU A 41 -4.86 1.66 7.16
N PHE A 42 -4.01 2.28 6.33
CA PHE A 42 -4.37 2.65 4.96
C PHE A 42 -4.77 1.44 4.12
N TRP A 43 -4.03 0.33 4.25
CA TRP A 43 -4.33 -0.93 3.56
C TRP A 43 -5.36 -1.82 4.25
N LYS A 44 -5.95 -1.34 5.36
CA LYS A 44 -6.90 -2.08 6.21
C LYS A 44 -6.36 -3.41 6.74
N ASP A 45 -5.04 -3.58 6.79
CA ASP A 45 -4.37 -4.71 7.43
C ASP A 45 -4.45 -4.63 8.96
N MET A 46 -4.54 -3.39 9.48
CA MET A 46 -4.79 -3.10 10.89
C MET A 46 -6.15 -2.41 11.04
N SER A 47 -6.92 -2.80 12.05
CA SER A 47 -8.17 -2.12 12.43
C SER A 47 -7.92 -1.20 13.63
N GLY A 48 -8.25 0.09 13.55
CA GLY A 48 -8.05 1.02 14.66
C GLY A 48 -8.14 2.49 14.25
N ARG A 49 -8.12 3.39 15.24
CA ARG A 49 -8.02 4.84 15.01
C ARG A 49 -6.55 5.26 14.94
N SER A 50 -6.24 6.18 14.03
CA SER A 50 -4.91 6.81 13.87
C SER A 50 -4.40 7.55 15.11
N ASP A 51 -5.28 7.79 16.07
CA ASP A 51 -4.99 8.65 17.22
C ASP A 51 -4.20 7.90 18.31
N SER A 52 -4.02 6.58 18.16
CA SER A 52 -3.25 5.71 19.06
C SER A 52 -1.96 5.16 18.42
N LEU A 53 -1.40 5.87 17.44
CA LEU A 53 -0.17 5.47 16.76
C LEU A 53 1.07 5.68 17.65
N THR A 54 1.32 4.73 18.53
CA THR A 54 2.54 4.70 19.37
C THR A 54 3.74 4.19 18.56
N LYS A 55 4.95 4.55 19.01
CA LYS A 55 6.23 4.04 18.48
C LYS A 55 6.51 2.58 18.86
N ILE A 56 5.65 1.97 19.66
CA ILE A 56 5.82 0.62 20.22
C ILE A 56 5.27 -0.40 19.24
N TYR A 57 6.06 -1.41 18.94
CA TYR A 57 5.63 -2.56 18.15
C TYR A 57 4.88 -3.56 19.04
N ASP A 58 3.59 -3.31 19.19
CA ASP A 58 2.69 -4.10 20.04
C ASP A 58 2.12 -5.35 19.32
N GLN A 59 1.47 -6.24 20.08
CA GLN A 59 0.88 -7.47 19.55
C GLN A 59 -0.11 -7.21 18.40
N LYS A 60 -0.87 -6.12 18.50
CA LYS A 60 -1.85 -5.77 17.48
C LYS A 60 -1.20 -5.43 16.14
N THR A 61 -0.08 -4.71 16.20
CA THR A 61 0.72 -4.36 15.03
C THR A 61 1.41 -5.59 14.47
N PHE A 62 1.86 -6.49 15.35
CA PHE A 62 2.46 -7.76 14.95
C PHE A 62 1.52 -8.63 14.12
N GLU A 63 0.26 -8.81 14.57
CA GLU A 63 -0.75 -9.54 13.78
C GLU A 63 -1.06 -8.85 12.44
N ALA A 64 -1.08 -7.52 12.42
CA ALA A 64 -1.29 -6.77 11.18
C ALA A 64 -0.13 -6.91 10.20
N ILE A 65 1.12 -6.96 10.69
CA ILE A 65 2.30 -7.21 9.86
C ILE A 65 2.26 -8.63 9.29
N LYS A 66 1.87 -9.64 10.07
CA LYS A 66 1.72 -11.00 9.56
C LYS A 66 0.73 -11.09 8.41
N LYS A 67 -0.45 -10.46 8.56
CA LYS A 67 -1.45 -10.38 7.48
C LYS A 67 -0.90 -9.68 6.23
N PHE A 68 -0.17 -8.58 6.43
CA PHE A 68 0.49 -7.86 5.35
C PHE A 68 1.54 -8.73 4.64
N GLN A 69 2.39 -9.42 5.40
CA GLN A 69 3.43 -10.31 4.88
C GLN A 69 2.82 -11.45 4.05
N GLU A 70 1.80 -12.12 4.59
CA GLU A 70 1.10 -13.21 3.92
C GLU A 70 0.46 -12.77 2.59
N ARG A 71 -0.24 -11.63 2.60
CA ARG A 71 -0.81 -11.03 1.38
C ARG A 71 0.23 -10.62 0.33
N HIS A 72 1.47 -10.44 0.73
CA HIS A 72 2.57 -10.03 -0.15
C HIS A 72 3.58 -11.15 -0.41
N GLY A 73 3.25 -12.40 -0.07
CA GLY A 73 4.09 -13.56 -0.33
C GLY A 73 5.41 -13.56 0.45
N LEU A 74 5.46 -12.82 1.56
CA LEU A 74 6.58 -12.81 2.49
C LEU A 74 6.36 -13.85 3.58
N ALA A 75 7.44 -14.26 4.25
CA ALA A 75 7.32 -15.07 5.46
C ALA A 75 6.53 -14.29 6.53
N ALA A 76 5.41 -14.85 6.99
CA ALA A 76 4.52 -14.24 7.98
C ALA A 76 5.06 -14.43 9.43
N ASP A 77 6.32 -14.08 9.65
CA ASP A 77 7.00 -14.18 10.94
C ASP A 77 6.70 -12.99 11.88
N GLY A 78 6.04 -11.95 11.35
CA GLY A 78 5.76 -10.72 12.07
C GLY A 78 7.01 -9.90 12.35
N VAL A 79 8.15 -10.20 11.72
CA VAL A 79 9.38 -9.45 11.90
C VAL A 79 9.60 -8.47 10.75
N ILE A 80 9.86 -7.21 11.09
CA ILE A 80 10.00 -6.15 10.10
C ILE A 80 11.48 -6.02 9.74
N GLY A 81 11.92 -6.85 8.79
CA GLY A 81 13.24 -6.75 8.16
C GLY A 81 13.21 -5.96 6.84
N ALA A 82 14.35 -5.92 6.15
CA ALA A 82 14.51 -5.18 4.90
C ALA A 82 13.50 -5.56 3.81
N GLY A 83 13.14 -6.85 3.69
CA GLY A 83 12.11 -7.31 2.76
C GLY A 83 10.72 -6.75 3.06
N THR A 84 10.31 -6.78 4.34
CA THR A 84 9.04 -6.19 4.80
C THR A 84 9.02 -4.67 4.58
N ILE A 85 10.12 -3.97 4.88
CA ILE A 85 10.26 -2.52 4.64
C ILE A 85 10.16 -2.20 3.15
N SER A 86 10.85 -2.96 2.30
CA SER A 86 10.79 -2.80 0.85
C SER A 86 9.35 -2.97 0.34
N ALA A 87 8.64 -4.02 0.75
CA ALA A 87 7.24 -4.22 0.38
C ALA A 87 6.31 -3.09 0.87
N LEU A 88 6.52 -2.61 2.11
CA LEU A 88 5.78 -1.48 2.67
C LEU A 88 6.02 -0.17 1.92
N ASN A 89 7.21 0.02 1.31
CA ASN A 89 7.54 1.18 0.49
C ASN A 89 7.08 1.02 -0.97
N PHE A 90 7.26 -0.16 -1.56
CA PHE A 90 6.97 -0.46 -2.97
C PHE A 90 5.47 -0.45 -3.32
N SER A 91 4.61 -0.88 -2.38
CA SER A 91 3.15 -0.95 -2.58
C SER A 91 2.48 0.40 -2.89
N LYS A 92 3.03 1.52 -2.39
CA LYS A 92 2.51 2.88 -2.64
C LYS A 92 2.85 3.39 -4.03
N ALA A 93 4.13 3.32 -4.42
CA ALA A 93 4.60 3.84 -5.70
C ALA A 93 3.93 3.08 -6.86
N LYS A 94 3.93 1.74 -6.79
CA LYS A 94 3.33 0.90 -7.83
C LYS A 94 1.81 1.02 -7.89
N ARG A 95 1.11 1.23 -6.77
CA ARG A 95 -0.35 1.41 -6.80
C ARG A 95 -0.75 2.76 -7.39
N LYS A 96 0.02 3.83 -7.14
CA LYS A 96 -0.17 5.12 -7.81
C LYS A 96 0.05 4.97 -9.33
N GLU A 97 1.15 4.34 -9.74
CA GLU A 97 1.45 4.09 -11.15
C GLU A 97 0.45 3.16 -11.83
N GLN A 98 -0.01 2.09 -11.17
CA GLN A 98 -1.04 1.18 -11.69
C GLN A 98 -2.39 1.88 -11.86
N ILE A 99 -2.79 2.72 -10.90
CA ILE A 99 -4.00 3.53 -11.02
C ILE A 99 -3.86 4.50 -12.21
N ILE A 100 -2.73 5.19 -12.33
CA ILE A 100 -2.45 6.10 -13.46
C ILE A 100 -2.46 5.35 -14.80
N ALA A 101 -1.73 4.24 -14.92
CA ALA A 101 -1.63 3.45 -16.14
C ALA A 101 -2.98 2.83 -16.55
N ASN A 102 -3.75 2.35 -15.58
CA ASN A 102 -5.11 1.87 -15.84
C ASN A 102 -5.99 3.03 -16.35
N LEU A 103 -5.98 4.18 -15.69
CA LEU A 103 -6.76 5.36 -16.10
C LEU A 103 -6.34 5.88 -17.50
N GLU A 104 -5.06 5.83 -17.84
CA GLU A 104 -4.59 6.16 -19.20
C GLU A 104 -5.03 5.11 -20.23
N ARG A 105 -5.05 3.83 -19.89
CA ARG A 105 -5.55 2.77 -20.78
C ARG A 105 -7.03 2.96 -21.12
N TRP A 106 -7.87 3.31 -20.15
CA TRP A 106 -9.29 3.65 -20.36
C TRP A 106 -9.48 4.95 -21.17
N ARG A 107 -8.49 5.87 -21.13
CA ARG A 107 -8.49 7.10 -21.94
C ARG A 107 -8.32 6.81 -23.44
N TRP A 108 -7.51 5.83 -23.80
CA TRP A 108 -7.27 5.47 -25.20
C TRP A 108 -8.36 4.54 -25.75
N TYR A 109 -8.99 3.73 -24.89
CA TYR A 109 -10.06 2.81 -25.27
C TYR A 109 -11.40 3.53 -25.60
N ASN A 110 -11.65 4.72 -25.05
CA ASN A 110 -12.91 5.45 -25.25
C ASN A 110 -13.05 6.23 -26.56
N ASN A 111 -12.04 6.23 -27.44
CA ASN A 111 -12.10 7.01 -28.69
C ASN A 111 -12.56 6.22 -29.93
N GLU A 112 -12.81 4.90 -29.82
CA GLU A 112 -13.19 4.06 -30.98
C GLU A 112 -14.36 3.08 -30.73
N PHE A 113 -15.35 3.43 -29.90
CA PHE A 113 -16.53 2.58 -29.81
C PHE A 113 -17.57 2.92 -30.88
N ALA A 114 -17.53 2.13 -31.95
CA ALA A 114 -18.70 1.84 -32.75
C ALA A 114 -19.83 1.28 -31.84
N LYS A 115 -21.08 1.55 -32.19
CA LYS A 115 -22.31 1.53 -31.38
C LYS A 115 -22.57 0.36 -30.40
N ASN A 116 -21.82 -0.75 -30.38
CA ASN A 116 -22.00 -1.86 -29.44
C ASN A 116 -20.64 -2.46 -29.03
N TYR A 117 -20.34 -2.55 -27.72
CA TYR A 117 -19.18 -3.30 -27.22
C TYR A 117 -19.47 -3.99 -25.88
N PHE A 118 -18.75 -5.08 -25.60
CA PHE A 118 -18.82 -5.84 -24.35
C PHE A 118 -17.43 -5.86 -23.71
N ILE A 119 -17.32 -5.45 -22.44
CA ILE A 119 -16.07 -5.47 -21.68
C ILE A 119 -15.98 -6.82 -20.97
N ILE A 120 -14.92 -7.59 -21.23
CA ILE A 120 -14.59 -8.81 -20.48
C ILE A 120 -13.31 -8.54 -19.70
N ASN A 121 -13.36 -8.73 -18.38
CA ASN A 121 -12.23 -8.60 -17.49
C ASN A 121 -11.59 -9.99 -17.28
N ILE A 122 -10.44 -10.23 -17.90
CA ILE A 122 -9.67 -11.47 -17.68
C ILE A 122 -8.54 -11.13 -16.70
N PRO A 123 -8.54 -11.66 -15.46
CA PRO A 123 -7.39 -11.55 -14.59
C PRO A 123 -6.25 -12.42 -15.12
N ASP A 124 -5.08 -11.80 -15.28
CA ASP A 124 -3.83 -12.49 -15.63
C ASP A 124 -3.35 -13.27 -14.40
N TYR A 125 -3.39 -14.60 -14.48
CA TYR A 125 -2.72 -15.50 -13.54
C TYR A 125 -1.53 -16.10 -14.28
N SER A 126 -0.32 -15.77 -13.85
CA SER A 126 0.91 -16.52 -14.11
C SER A 126 1.71 -16.62 -12.81
#